data_AF-A0A4Y7S1Y1-F1
#
_entry.id   AF-A0A4Y7S1Y1-F1
#
_cell.length_a   1.000
_cell.length_b   1.000
_cell.length_c   1.000
_cell.angle_alpha   90.00
_cell.angle_beta   90.00
_cell.angle_gamma   90.00
#
_symmetry.space_group_name_H-M   'P 1'
#
loop_
_entity.id
_entity.type
_entity.pdbx_description
1 polymer ?
#
loop_
_entity_poly.entity_id
_entity_poly.type
_entity_poly.pdbx_seq_one_letter_code
_entity_poly.pdbx_strand_id
1 'polypeptide(L)'
;MRAIDLLPEELKINSLSRKEVILSYDDTQKAINIFKKNNWVILKWEGWVKYSEGQYDRSEKFRGISYILKDKKETWESYVKRSAKRCLETIKKSQQKWDINPEYPDSILFFCLIAEEKPKSQEDLSDYEEEYYFAYSATLRIFGDRIDNFDEINKNVGLMPTHTHKKGTPINVKRPGKLWNSDMWSYKIPVPEEEPLDVHIQTLWNKLKPHKEYLLSLKKHLKVDVFLGYRSNSDTAGFRIAPKSLEMFAELNISFEVSVIIAGRY
;
A
#
# COMPACT_ATOMS: atom_id res chain seq x y z
N MET A 1 -3.02 -25.28 18.23
CA MET A 1 -2.65 -26.40 17.33
C MET A 1 -1.93 -25.80 16.13
N ARG A 2 -0.90 -26.42 15.54
CA ARG A 2 -0.28 -25.88 14.32
C ARG A 2 -0.96 -26.47 13.08
N ALA A 3 -0.89 -25.78 11.95
CA ALA A 3 -1.44 -26.26 10.68
C ALA A 3 -0.92 -27.66 10.30
N ILE A 4 0.38 -27.91 10.50
CA ILE A 4 0.99 -29.22 10.21
C ILE A 4 0.41 -30.36 11.06
N ASP A 5 -0.06 -30.06 12.28
CA ASP A 5 -0.60 -31.07 13.19
C ASP A 5 -1.96 -31.60 12.72
N LEU A 6 -2.69 -30.83 11.90
CA LEU A 6 -3.99 -31.19 11.33
C LEU A 6 -3.90 -32.17 10.14
N LEU A 7 -2.71 -32.30 9.53
CA LEU A 7 -2.54 -33.14 8.35
C LEU A 7 -2.42 -34.64 8.74
N PRO A 8 -2.86 -35.56 7.87
CA PRO A 8 -2.57 -36.99 8.04
C PRO A 8 -1.06 -37.25 7.99
N GLU A 9 -0.62 -38.35 8.62
CA GLU A 9 0.81 -38.70 8.72
C GLU A 9 1.50 -38.80 7.36
N GLU A 10 0.82 -39.28 6.32
CA GLU A 10 1.33 -39.29 4.94
C GLU A 10 1.82 -37.90 4.49
N LEU A 11 0.98 -36.88 4.64
CA LEU A 11 1.34 -35.51 4.25
C LEU A 11 2.37 -34.90 5.19
N LYS A 12 2.35 -35.22 6.49
CA LYS A 12 3.39 -34.77 7.43
C LYS A 12 4.77 -35.34 7.10
N ILE A 13 4.83 -36.57 6.58
CA ILE A 13 6.06 -37.21 6.13
C ILE A 13 6.56 -36.58 4.84
N ASN A 14 5.65 -36.26 3.91
CA ASN A 14 6.00 -35.64 2.63
C ASN A 14 6.39 -34.16 2.74
N SER A 15 6.10 -33.50 3.86
CA SER A 15 6.52 -32.12 4.12
C SER A 15 8.03 -32.01 4.27
N LEU A 16 8.64 -30.97 3.67
CA LEU A 16 10.07 -30.65 3.88
C LEU A 16 10.37 -30.21 5.32
N SER A 17 9.34 -29.79 6.06
CA SER A 17 9.45 -29.31 7.44
C SER A 17 8.54 -30.10 8.38
N ARG A 18 9.02 -30.33 9.61
CA ARG A 18 8.22 -30.90 10.72
C ARG A 18 7.42 -29.85 11.49
N LYS A 19 7.63 -28.57 11.19
CA LYS A 19 6.99 -27.44 11.86
C LYS A 19 6.04 -26.67 10.94
N GLU A 20 6.35 -26.65 9.66
CA GLU A 20 5.62 -25.92 8.62
C GLU A 20 5.08 -26.90 7.58
N VAL A 21 4.05 -26.46 6.86
CA VAL A 21 3.41 -27.26 5.81
C VAL A 21 4.07 -26.91 4.48
N ILE A 22 5.19 -27.56 4.15
CA ILE A 22 5.97 -27.31 2.93
C ILE A 22 5.86 -28.53 2.02
N LEU A 23 4.91 -28.52 1.08
CA LEU A 23 4.50 -29.70 0.31
C LEU A 23 4.69 -29.51 -1.20
N SER A 24 4.75 -30.62 -1.93
CA SER A 24 4.71 -30.61 -3.40
C SER A 24 3.34 -30.13 -3.89
N TYR A 25 3.21 -29.77 -5.16
CA TYR A 25 1.96 -29.28 -5.74
C TYR A 25 0.74 -30.18 -5.44
N ASP A 26 0.85 -31.48 -5.65
CA ASP A 26 -0.26 -32.42 -5.44
C ASP A 26 -0.64 -32.56 -3.96
N ASP A 27 0.36 -32.64 -3.09
CA ASP A 27 0.13 -32.74 -1.65
C ASP A 27 -0.38 -31.44 -1.05
N THR A 28 0.04 -30.29 -1.59
CA THR A 28 -0.50 -28.97 -1.24
C THR A 28 -2.00 -28.89 -1.56
N GLN A 29 -2.45 -29.40 -2.71
CA GLN A 29 -3.88 -29.43 -3.03
C GLN A 29 -4.68 -30.28 -2.03
N LYS A 30 -4.14 -31.43 -1.60
CA LYS A 30 -4.75 -32.26 -0.56
C LYS A 30 -4.81 -31.52 0.78
N ALA A 31 -3.71 -30.89 1.20
CA ALA A 31 -3.63 -30.13 2.45
C ALA A 31 -4.63 -28.97 2.49
N ILE A 32 -4.76 -28.20 1.39
CA ILE A 32 -5.74 -27.11 1.29
C ILE A 32 -7.17 -27.63 1.48
N ASN A 33 -7.51 -28.78 0.90
CA ASN A 33 -8.82 -29.39 1.08
C ASN A 33 -9.07 -29.84 2.53
N ILE A 34 -8.03 -30.31 3.23
CA ILE A 34 -8.11 -30.68 4.65
C ILE A 34 -8.36 -29.44 5.51
N PHE A 35 -7.61 -28.36 5.31
CA PHE A 35 -7.82 -27.10 6.03
C PHE A 35 -9.25 -26.59 5.83
N LYS A 36 -9.70 -26.53 4.57
CA LYS A 36 -11.05 -26.11 4.22
C LYS A 36 -12.13 -26.96 4.91
N LYS A 37 -11.99 -28.30 4.94
CA LYS A 37 -12.94 -29.21 5.58
C LYS A 37 -13.02 -29.04 7.09
N ASN A 38 -11.91 -28.67 7.72
CA ASN A 38 -11.81 -28.44 9.16
C ASN A 38 -12.10 -26.98 9.57
N ASN A 39 -12.57 -26.14 8.64
CA ASN A 39 -12.84 -24.72 8.86
C ASN A 39 -11.61 -23.88 9.24
N TRP A 40 -10.42 -24.30 8.76
CA TRP A 40 -9.18 -23.55 8.87
C TRP A 40 -9.00 -22.64 7.65
N VAL A 41 -8.61 -21.40 7.89
CA VAL A 41 -8.34 -20.44 6.83
C VAL A 41 -6.88 -20.52 6.41
N ILE A 42 -6.63 -20.46 5.10
CA ILE A 42 -5.27 -20.27 4.58
C ILE A 42 -5.04 -18.77 4.43
N LEU A 43 -4.04 -18.26 5.13
CA LEU A 43 -3.70 -16.84 5.16
C LEU A 43 -2.78 -16.47 4.00
N LYS A 44 -1.76 -17.28 3.73
CA LYS A 44 -0.85 -17.06 2.61
C LYS A 44 -0.16 -18.36 2.21
N TRP A 45 0.57 -18.30 1.10
CA TRP A 45 1.55 -19.32 0.74
C TRP A 45 2.83 -18.67 0.24
N GLU A 46 3.94 -19.39 0.36
CA GLU A 46 5.27 -19.00 -0.13
C GLU A 46 5.90 -20.16 -0.92
N GLY A 47 6.62 -19.87 -2.00
CA GLY A 47 7.33 -20.89 -2.78
C GLY A 47 8.67 -21.26 -2.16
N TRP A 48 8.98 -22.55 -2.19
CA TRP A 48 10.23 -23.14 -1.72
C TRP A 48 10.82 -24.02 -2.81
N VAL A 49 12.13 -24.01 -2.96
CA VAL A 49 12.84 -24.83 -3.94
C VAL A 49 13.58 -25.92 -3.21
N LYS A 50 13.41 -27.18 -3.64
CA LYS A 50 14.26 -28.29 -3.25
C LYS A 50 15.21 -28.63 -4.38
N TYR A 51 16.50 -28.52 -4.12
CA TYR A 51 17.58 -28.84 -5.07
C TYR A 51 17.82 -30.35 -5.14
N SER A 52 18.47 -30.81 -6.22
CA SER A 52 18.81 -32.22 -6.44
C SER A 52 19.69 -32.81 -5.34
N GLU A 53 20.53 -31.99 -4.70
CA GLU A 53 21.37 -32.34 -3.56
C GLU A 53 20.58 -32.50 -2.24
N GLY A 54 19.27 -32.26 -2.26
CA GLY A 54 18.36 -32.42 -1.12
C GLY A 54 18.22 -31.19 -0.22
N GLN A 55 19.07 -30.18 -0.41
CA GLN A 55 18.92 -28.87 0.24
C GLN A 55 17.64 -28.17 -0.24
N TYR A 56 17.08 -27.28 0.58
CA TYR A 56 15.94 -26.47 0.20
C TYR A 56 15.99 -25.06 0.80
N ASP A 57 15.48 -24.08 0.06
CA ASP A 57 15.38 -22.68 0.48
C ASP A 57 14.13 -22.01 -0.15
N ARG A 58 13.84 -20.77 0.21
CA ARG A 58 12.76 -19.97 -0.38
C ARG A 58 13.08 -19.63 -1.83
N SER A 59 12.05 -19.67 -2.67
CA SER A 59 12.14 -19.21 -4.06
C SER A 59 12.26 -17.69 -4.13
N GLU A 60 13.18 -17.15 -4.93
CA GLU A 60 13.26 -15.70 -5.13
C GLU A 60 12.19 -15.19 -6.10
N LYS A 61 11.82 -16.03 -7.08
CA LYS A 61 10.83 -15.73 -8.14
C LYS A 61 9.39 -16.04 -7.74
N PHE A 62 9.15 -17.10 -7.00
CA PHE A 62 7.81 -17.62 -6.67
C PHE A 62 7.45 -17.34 -5.21
N ARG A 63 7.51 -16.08 -4.81
CA ARG A 63 7.30 -15.64 -3.41
C ARG A 63 5.88 -15.86 -2.86
N GLY A 64 4.94 -16.22 -3.73
CA GLY A 64 3.58 -16.55 -3.34
C GLY A 64 2.63 -15.36 -3.34
N ILE A 65 1.78 -15.27 -2.32
CA ILE A 65 0.78 -14.21 -2.17
C ILE A 65 0.89 -13.57 -0.79
N SER A 66 0.53 -12.28 -0.71
CA SER A 66 0.33 -11.60 0.56
C SER A 66 -0.81 -12.24 1.37
N TYR A 67 -0.92 -11.87 2.65
CA TYR A 67 -2.02 -12.28 3.52
C TYR A 67 -3.37 -12.02 2.86
N ILE A 68 -4.19 -13.07 2.77
CA ILE A 68 -5.59 -13.00 2.37
C ILE A 68 -6.35 -12.59 3.62
N LEU A 69 -6.81 -11.34 3.69
CA LEU A 69 -7.59 -10.85 4.81
C LEU A 69 -9.08 -11.17 4.63
N LYS A 70 -9.80 -11.24 5.76
CA LYS A 70 -11.24 -11.43 5.84
C LYS A 70 -11.94 -10.11 5.54
N ASP A 71 -12.97 -10.13 4.70
CA ASP A 71 -13.80 -8.94 4.52
C ASP A 71 -14.69 -8.76 5.77
N LYS A 72 -14.90 -7.51 6.23
CA LYS A 72 -15.71 -7.22 7.43
C LYS A 72 -17.10 -7.88 7.39
N LYS A 73 -17.74 -7.89 6.21
CA LYS A 73 -19.08 -8.45 6.00
C LYS A 73 -19.08 -9.95 5.66
N GLU A 74 -17.93 -10.56 5.50
CA GLU A 74 -17.81 -11.97 5.13
C GLU A 74 -17.91 -12.86 6.38
N THR A 75 -18.67 -13.95 6.29
CA THR A 75 -18.70 -15.00 7.31
C THR A 75 -17.40 -15.79 7.31
N TRP A 76 -16.95 -16.34 8.43
CA TRP A 76 -15.74 -17.16 8.50
C TRP A 76 -15.73 -18.32 7.48
N GLU A 77 -16.85 -19.01 7.30
CA GLU A 77 -16.97 -20.15 6.38
C GLU A 77 -16.80 -19.71 4.91
N SER A 78 -17.28 -18.52 4.58
CA SER A 78 -17.08 -17.91 3.24
C SER A 78 -15.62 -17.50 3.05
N TYR A 79 -15.00 -16.92 4.09
CA TYR A 79 -13.57 -16.55 4.09
C TYR A 79 -12.67 -17.77 3.87
N VAL A 80 -12.90 -18.87 4.60
CA VAL A 80 -12.21 -20.16 4.40
C VAL A 80 -12.34 -20.66 2.96
N LYS A 81 -13.55 -20.61 2.38
CA LYS A 81 -13.78 -21.05 1.00
C LYS A 81 -13.06 -20.15 -0.01
N ARG A 82 -13.15 -18.83 0.16
CA ARG A 82 -12.52 -17.83 -0.72
C ARG A 82 -11.01 -17.92 -0.66
N SER A 83 -10.43 -18.02 0.54
CA SER A 83 -8.98 -18.09 0.72
C SER A 83 -8.41 -19.39 0.14
N ALA A 84 -9.07 -20.53 0.37
CA ALA A 84 -8.68 -21.81 -0.22
C ALA A 84 -8.73 -21.78 -1.75
N LYS A 85 -9.80 -21.20 -2.34
CA LYS A 85 -9.92 -21.04 -3.80
C LYS A 85 -8.79 -20.17 -4.37
N ARG A 86 -8.56 -19.00 -3.78
CA ARG A 86 -7.49 -18.07 -4.21
C ARG A 86 -6.10 -18.71 -4.09
N CYS A 87 -5.85 -19.44 -3.01
CA CYS A 87 -4.59 -20.17 -2.82
C CYS A 87 -4.38 -21.23 -3.90
N LEU A 88 -5.38 -22.09 -4.16
CA LEU A 88 -5.31 -23.11 -5.22
C LEU A 88 -5.05 -22.50 -6.60
N GLU A 89 -5.78 -21.45 -6.97
CA GLU A 89 -5.63 -20.79 -8.27
C GLU A 89 -4.24 -20.18 -8.48
N THR A 90 -3.68 -19.56 -7.44
CA THR A 90 -2.37 -18.90 -7.51
C THR A 90 -1.21 -19.90 -7.44
N ILE A 91 -1.33 -20.95 -6.64
CA ILE A 91 -0.38 -22.07 -6.60
C ILE A 91 -0.35 -22.80 -7.95
N LYS A 92 -1.51 -23.12 -8.53
CA LYS A 92 -1.59 -23.75 -9.85
C LYS A 92 -0.91 -22.92 -10.93
N LYS A 93 -1.14 -21.61 -10.97
CA LYS A 93 -0.47 -20.70 -11.92
C LYS A 93 1.05 -20.69 -11.72
N SER A 94 1.52 -20.72 -10.47
CA SER A 94 2.95 -20.75 -10.15
C SER A 94 3.59 -22.08 -10.54
N GLN A 95 2.94 -23.20 -10.26
CA GLN A 95 3.40 -24.52 -10.71
C GLN A 95 3.50 -24.59 -12.23
N GLN A 96 2.48 -24.13 -12.97
CA GLN A 96 2.52 -24.10 -14.43
C GLN A 96 3.69 -23.28 -14.99
N LYS A 97 3.98 -22.13 -14.36
CA LYS A 97 5.13 -21.31 -14.74
C LYS A 97 6.45 -22.01 -14.43
N TRP A 98 6.53 -22.69 -13.29
CA TRP A 98 7.70 -23.49 -12.91
C TRP A 98 7.96 -24.62 -13.90
N ASP A 99 6.91 -25.35 -14.30
CA ASP A 99 7.03 -26.47 -15.24
C ASP A 99 7.55 -26.02 -16.62
N ILE A 100 7.26 -24.77 -17.03
CA ILE A 100 7.75 -24.20 -18.29
C ILE A 100 9.18 -23.66 -18.15
N ASN A 101 9.46 -22.95 -17.05
CA ASN A 101 10.73 -22.26 -16.84
C ASN A 101 11.08 -22.24 -15.35
N PRO A 102 11.68 -23.33 -14.83
CA PRO A 102 12.01 -23.43 -13.42
C PRO A 102 13.06 -22.38 -13.04
N GLU A 103 13.03 -21.93 -11.78
CA GLU A 103 14.01 -20.94 -11.31
C GLU A 103 15.44 -21.49 -11.36
N TYR A 104 15.60 -22.76 -11.01
CA TYR A 104 16.84 -23.52 -11.08
C TYR A 104 16.58 -24.86 -11.81
N PRO A 105 17.43 -25.26 -12.77
CA PRO A 105 17.32 -26.57 -13.42
C PRO A 105 17.34 -27.73 -12.41
N ASP A 106 16.63 -28.82 -12.73
CA ASP A 106 16.57 -30.06 -11.95
C ASP A 106 16.09 -29.93 -10.49
N SER A 107 15.53 -28.77 -10.13
CA SER A 107 14.95 -28.52 -8.82
C SER A 107 13.42 -28.64 -8.86
N ILE A 108 12.82 -28.81 -7.68
CA ILE A 108 11.38 -28.99 -7.52
C ILE A 108 10.80 -27.84 -6.69
N LEU A 109 9.69 -27.27 -7.16
CA LEU A 109 8.92 -26.27 -6.41
C LEU A 109 8.01 -26.95 -5.38
N PHE A 110 8.09 -26.44 -4.16
CA PHE A 110 7.25 -26.75 -3.02
C PHE A 110 6.51 -25.47 -2.58
N PHE A 111 5.44 -25.64 -1.82
CA PHE A 111 4.59 -24.57 -1.35
C PHE A 111 4.46 -24.65 0.17
N CYS A 112 4.94 -23.62 0.86
CA CYS A 112 4.70 -23.43 2.28
C CYS A 112 3.34 -22.79 2.49
N LEU A 113 2.43 -23.47 3.18
CA LEU A 113 1.12 -22.95 3.56
C LEU A 113 1.13 -22.41 4.98
N ILE A 114 0.56 -21.22 5.15
CA ILE A 114 0.25 -20.67 6.47
C ILE A 114 -1.26 -20.67 6.63
N ALA A 115 -1.73 -21.45 7.60
CA ALA A 115 -3.14 -21.65 7.87
C ALA A 115 -3.42 -21.60 9.37
N GLU A 116 -4.61 -21.13 9.73
CA GLU A 116 -5.01 -20.91 11.12
C GLU A 116 -6.44 -21.38 11.36
N GLU A 117 -6.70 -21.81 12.60
CA GLU A 117 -8.04 -22.15 13.07
C GLU A 117 -8.91 -20.90 13.21
N LYS A 118 -10.23 -21.10 13.28
CA LYS A 118 -11.15 -20.02 13.63
C LYS A 118 -10.77 -19.43 15.00
N PRO A 119 -10.57 -18.11 15.11
CA PRO A 119 -10.32 -17.47 16.39
C PRO A 119 -11.47 -17.70 17.38
N LYS A 120 -11.13 -17.76 18.66
CA LYS A 120 -12.09 -18.10 19.72
C LYS A 120 -12.97 -16.93 20.12
N SER A 121 -12.51 -15.70 19.89
CA SER A 121 -13.24 -14.47 20.23
C SER A 121 -13.44 -13.55 19.03
N GLN A 122 -14.37 -12.61 19.17
CA GLN A 122 -14.64 -11.57 18.16
C GLN A 122 -13.52 -10.52 18.10
N GLU A 123 -12.83 -10.28 19.21
CA GLU A 123 -11.68 -9.37 19.27
C GLU A 123 -10.52 -9.93 18.43
N ASP A 124 -10.22 -11.22 18.58
CA ASP A 124 -9.21 -11.91 17.76
C ASP A 124 -9.59 -11.95 16.26
N LEU A 125 -10.89 -11.94 15.92
CA LEU A 125 -11.32 -11.90 14.52
C LEU A 125 -10.98 -10.57 13.84
N SER A 126 -10.88 -9.47 14.60
CA SER A 126 -10.54 -8.15 14.04
C SER A 126 -9.12 -8.08 13.49
N ASP A 127 -8.20 -8.93 13.99
CA ASP A 127 -6.83 -9.05 13.47
C ASP A 127 -6.79 -9.58 12.02
N TYR A 128 -7.86 -10.25 11.57
CA TYR A 128 -8.01 -10.76 10.21
C TYR A 128 -8.76 -9.79 9.29
N GLU A 129 -9.31 -8.69 9.82
CA GLU A 129 -10.08 -7.72 9.03
C GLU A 129 -9.18 -6.61 8.51
N GLU A 130 -9.28 -6.33 7.22
CA GLU A 130 -8.59 -5.19 6.62
C GLU A 130 -9.35 -3.90 6.98
N GLU A 131 -8.86 -3.14 7.96
CA GLU A 131 -9.28 -1.76 8.12
C GLU A 131 -8.58 -0.90 7.08
N TYR A 132 -9.30 -0.57 6.01
CA TYR A 132 -8.80 0.40 5.05
C TYR A 132 -8.70 1.76 5.72
N TYR A 133 -7.50 2.35 5.68
CA TYR A 133 -7.35 3.76 5.96
C TYR A 133 -7.17 4.52 4.65
N PHE A 134 -7.68 5.74 4.63
CA PHE A 134 -7.49 6.69 3.57
C PHE A 134 -7.09 8.01 4.20
N ALA A 135 -5.97 8.57 3.75
CA ALA A 135 -5.49 9.85 4.23
C ALA A 135 -5.22 10.77 3.04
N TYR A 136 -5.85 11.93 3.08
CA TYR A 136 -5.87 12.93 2.03
C TYR A 136 -5.22 14.24 2.49
N SER A 137 -4.72 15.01 1.53
CA SER A 137 -4.26 16.38 1.80
C SER A 137 -4.24 17.23 0.52
N ALA A 138 -4.37 18.54 0.68
CA ALA A 138 -4.11 19.52 -0.37
C ALA A 138 -3.21 20.63 0.17
N THR A 139 -2.17 20.95 -0.60
CA THR A 139 -1.13 21.91 -0.21
C THR A 139 -0.83 22.86 -1.36
N LEU A 140 -1.02 24.16 -1.17
CA LEU A 140 -0.49 25.17 -2.08
C LEU A 140 1.02 25.24 -1.93
N ARG A 141 1.78 25.25 -3.04
CA ARG A 141 3.24 25.43 -3.03
C ARG A 141 3.64 26.54 -3.99
N ILE A 142 4.56 27.37 -3.54
CA ILE A 142 5.17 28.46 -4.31
C ILE A 142 6.68 28.24 -4.26
N PHE A 143 7.30 28.08 -5.42
CA PHE A 143 8.73 27.84 -5.59
C PHE A 143 9.39 28.93 -6.42
N GLY A 144 10.66 29.19 -6.13
CA GLY A 144 11.52 30.02 -6.96
C GLY A 144 12.99 29.79 -6.63
N ASP A 145 13.88 30.22 -7.53
CA ASP A 145 15.32 30.19 -7.23
C ASP A 145 15.71 31.22 -6.16
N ARG A 146 14.91 32.29 -6.03
CA ARG A 146 15.07 33.34 -5.03
C ARG A 146 13.71 33.99 -4.77
N ILE A 147 13.10 33.67 -3.63
CA ILE A 147 11.89 34.35 -3.15
C ILE A 147 12.33 35.40 -2.15
N ASP A 148 12.38 36.66 -2.56
CA ASP A 148 12.99 37.71 -1.74
C ASP A 148 12.26 37.92 -0.39
N ASN A 149 10.94 37.78 -0.35
CA ASN A 149 10.16 38.06 0.85
C ASN A 149 8.98 37.09 1.04
N PHE A 150 9.10 36.15 1.99
CA PHE A 150 8.00 35.27 2.38
C PHE A 150 6.88 36.01 3.12
N ASP A 151 7.19 37.09 3.84
CA ASP A 151 6.17 37.88 4.56
C ASP A 151 5.26 38.65 3.62
N GLU A 152 5.77 39.02 2.44
CA GLU A 152 4.94 39.58 1.37
C GLU A 152 3.88 38.58 0.90
N ILE A 153 4.27 37.31 0.68
CA ILE A 153 3.33 36.24 0.32
C ILE A 153 2.31 36.05 1.42
N ASN A 154 2.74 35.97 2.68
CA ASN A 154 1.88 35.84 3.85
C ASN A 154 0.79 36.92 3.89
N LYS A 155 1.21 38.19 3.72
CA LYS A 155 0.33 39.35 3.78
C LYS A 155 -0.68 39.38 2.63
N ASN A 156 -0.24 39.08 1.41
CA ASN A 156 -1.09 39.17 0.22
C ASN A 156 -2.01 37.97 0.04
N VAL A 157 -1.59 36.77 0.45
CA VAL A 157 -2.42 35.55 0.43
C VAL A 157 -3.30 35.44 1.69
N GLY A 158 -2.95 36.15 2.77
CA GLY A 158 -3.69 36.12 4.03
C GLY A 158 -3.57 34.80 4.78
N LEU A 159 -2.53 34.01 4.51
CA LEU A 159 -2.30 32.68 5.10
C LEU A 159 -0.90 32.59 5.69
N MET A 160 -0.77 31.91 6.82
CA MET A 160 0.53 31.53 7.39
C MET A 160 0.99 30.21 6.78
N PRO A 161 2.25 30.07 6.35
CA PRO A 161 2.75 28.84 5.75
C PRO A 161 2.77 27.73 6.79
N THR A 162 2.49 26.52 6.34
CA THR A 162 2.75 25.31 7.14
C THR A 162 4.22 24.90 7.07
N HIS A 163 4.91 25.28 5.99
CA HIS A 163 6.34 25.04 5.85
C HIS A 163 6.97 26.01 4.86
N THR A 164 8.18 26.46 5.17
CA THR A 164 9.04 27.26 4.29
C THR A 164 10.48 26.75 4.35
N HIS A 165 11.22 26.87 3.25
CA HIS A 165 12.66 26.71 3.27
C HIS A 165 13.35 27.62 2.24
N LYS A 166 14.65 27.81 2.44
CA LYS A 166 15.53 28.53 1.52
C LYS A 166 16.41 27.56 0.75
N LYS A 167 16.71 27.90 -0.50
CA LYS A 167 17.69 27.20 -1.33
C LYS A 167 19.03 27.12 -0.61
N GLY A 168 19.68 25.96 -0.70
CA GLY A 168 20.97 25.70 -0.08
C GLY A 168 20.91 25.36 1.41
N THR A 169 19.74 25.38 2.05
CA THR A 169 19.64 24.92 3.44
C THR A 169 19.50 23.40 3.51
N PRO A 170 19.96 22.74 4.60
CA PRO A 170 19.82 21.29 4.75
C PRO A 170 18.36 20.82 4.76
N ILE A 171 18.06 19.78 3.98
CA ILE A 171 16.74 19.11 4.00
C ILE A 171 16.49 18.46 5.36
N ASN A 172 17.54 17.88 5.94
CA ASN A 172 17.49 17.27 7.25
C ASN A 172 18.72 17.71 8.06
N VAL A 173 18.48 18.35 9.20
CA VAL A 173 19.54 18.83 10.09
C VAL A 173 20.45 17.68 10.56
N LYS A 174 19.92 16.46 10.67
CA LYS A 174 20.68 15.25 11.06
C LYS A 174 21.44 14.61 9.89
N ARG A 175 21.21 15.03 8.64
CA ARG A 175 21.86 14.52 7.43
C ARG A 175 22.12 15.68 6.44
N PRO A 176 23.12 16.54 6.73
CA PRO A 176 23.31 17.80 6.01
C PRO A 176 23.78 17.65 4.56
N GLY A 177 24.14 16.44 4.11
CA GLY A 177 24.63 16.20 2.75
C GLY A 177 23.61 16.44 1.64
N LYS A 178 22.31 16.63 1.97
CA LYS A 178 21.28 16.97 0.99
C LYS A 178 20.70 18.35 1.31
N LEU A 179 20.81 19.27 0.34
CA LEU A 179 20.34 20.65 0.43
C LEU A 179 19.10 20.85 -0.43
N TRP A 180 18.25 21.81 -0.06
CA TRP A 180 17.15 22.26 -0.90
C TRP A 180 17.66 22.95 -2.17
N ASN A 181 17.08 22.64 -3.32
CA ASN A 181 17.49 23.17 -4.62
C ASN A 181 16.76 24.46 -5.03
N SER A 182 15.75 24.88 -4.26
CA SER A 182 14.94 26.07 -4.49
C SER A 182 14.43 26.65 -3.17
N ASP A 183 13.96 27.89 -3.19
CA ASP A 183 13.14 28.45 -2.12
C ASP A 183 11.73 27.87 -2.25
N MET A 184 11.09 27.60 -1.12
CA MET A 184 9.70 27.15 -1.08
C MET A 184 8.91 27.83 0.03
N TRP A 185 7.71 28.26 -0.32
CA TRP A 185 6.63 28.59 0.60
C TRP A 185 5.47 27.63 0.37
N SER A 186 4.88 27.08 1.43
CA SER A 186 3.77 26.13 1.29
C SER A 186 2.74 26.23 2.41
N TYR A 187 1.49 25.93 2.05
CA TYR A 187 0.35 25.92 2.94
C TYR A 187 -0.50 24.65 2.74
N LYS A 188 -0.42 23.72 3.70
CA LYS A 188 -1.30 22.54 3.80
C LYS A 188 -2.59 22.95 4.50
N ILE A 189 -3.74 22.60 3.92
CA ILE A 189 -5.03 22.89 4.53
C ILE A 189 -5.25 22.03 5.80
N PRO A 190 -5.67 22.61 6.94
CA PRO A 190 -5.89 21.86 8.19
C PRO A 190 -7.29 21.22 8.22
N VAL A 191 -7.55 20.34 7.26
CA VAL A 191 -8.74 19.47 7.23
C VAL A 191 -8.30 18.08 7.73
N PRO A 192 -9.11 17.35 8.53
CA PRO A 192 -8.81 15.98 8.92
C PRO A 192 -8.46 15.12 7.71
N GLU A 193 -7.46 14.24 7.83
CA GLU A 193 -6.94 13.53 6.65
C GLU A 193 -7.92 12.49 6.11
N GLU A 194 -8.91 12.07 6.91
CA GLU A 194 -9.94 11.11 6.53
C GLU A 194 -11.02 11.72 5.62
N GLU A 195 -11.09 13.05 5.56
CA GLU A 195 -12.06 13.74 4.71
C GLU A 195 -11.76 13.53 3.22
N PRO A 196 -12.77 13.39 2.35
CA PRO A 196 -12.54 13.18 0.93
C PRO A 196 -11.68 14.28 0.30
N LEU A 197 -10.82 13.91 -0.66
CA LEU A 197 -9.90 14.84 -1.32
C LEU A 197 -10.61 16.10 -1.88
N ASP A 198 -11.85 15.97 -2.34
CA ASP A 198 -12.70 17.10 -2.76
C ASP A 198 -12.87 18.16 -1.67
N VAL A 199 -13.06 17.75 -0.41
CA VAL A 199 -13.21 18.66 0.74
C VAL A 199 -11.91 19.44 0.94
N HIS A 200 -10.76 18.77 0.86
CA HIS A 200 -9.46 19.45 0.96
C HIS A 200 -9.26 20.47 -0.15
N ILE A 201 -9.54 20.10 -1.41
CA ILE A 201 -9.37 20.98 -2.57
C ILE A 201 -10.30 22.19 -2.49
N GLN A 202 -11.59 21.97 -2.20
CA GLN A 202 -12.58 23.05 -2.13
C GLN A 202 -12.31 23.98 -0.95
N THR A 203 -11.90 23.44 0.19
CA THR A 203 -11.54 24.26 1.36
C THR A 203 -10.32 25.11 1.07
N LEU A 204 -9.30 24.55 0.40
CA LEU A 204 -8.16 25.32 -0.06
C LEU A 204 -8.59 26.41 -1.06
N TRP A 205 -9.41 26.06 -2.06
CA TRP A 205 -9.88 27.02 -3.05
C TRP A 205 -10.66 28.17 -2.43
N ASN A 206 -11.58 27.89 -1.51
CA ASN A 206 -12.37 28.92 -0.83
C ASN A 206 -11.50 29.95 -0.10
N LYS A 207 -10.34 29.52 0.44
CA LYS A 207 -9.37 30.43 1.05
C LYS A 207 -8.55 31.22 0.04
N LEU A 208 -8.22 30.62 -1.11
CA LEU A 208 -7.36 31.25 -2.12
C LEU A 208 -8.13 32.13 -3.11
N LYS A 209 -9.42 31.87 -3.32
CA LYS A 209 -10.27 32.55 -4.29
C LYS A 209 -10.28 34.08 -4.15
N PRO A 210 -10.32 34.67 -2.94
CA PRO A 210 -10.20 36.13 -2.78
C PRO A 210 -8.84 36.70 -3.19
N HIS A 211 -7.79 35.86 -3.26
CA HIS A 211 -6.40 36.25 -3.53
C HIS A 211 -5.92 35.82 -4.93
N LYS A 212 -6.87 35.44 -5.81
CA LYS A 212 -6.61 34.90 -7.14
C LYS A 212 -5.65 35.76 -7.97
N GLU A 213 -5.89 37.07 -8.05
CA GLU A 213 -5.09 37.99 -8.88
C GLU A 213 -3.63 38.05 -8.43
N TYR A 214 -3.38 38.01 -7.12
CA TYR A 214 -2.02 37.96 -6.59
C TYR A 214 -1.32 36.65 -6.97
N LEU A 215 -1.99 35.51 -6.80
CA LEU A 215 -1.43 34.21 -7.20
C LEU A 215 -1.13 34.16 -8.70
N LEU A 216 -2.00 34.73 -9.54
CA LEU A 216 -1.75 34.88 -10.97
C LEU A 216 -0.55 35.78 -11.28
N SER A 217 -0.32 36.86 -10.50
CA SER A 217 0.87 37.69 -10.66
C SER A 217 2.16 36.97 -10.25
N LEU A 218 2.14 36.17 -9.18
CA LEU A 218 3.30 35.40 -8.71
C LEU A 218 3.77 34.42 -9.79
N LYS A 219 2.82 33.77 -10.47
CA LYS A 219 3.11 32.80 -11.54
C LYS A 219 3.92 33.33 -12.71
N LYS A 220 3.97 34.65 -12.91
CA LYS A 220 4.76 35.26 -13.98
C LYS A 220 6.27 35.06 -13.77
N HIS A 221 6.69 34.82 -12.54
CA HIS A 221 8.11 34.75 -12.16
C HIS A 221 8.43 33.62 -11.15
N LEU A 222 7.41 33.03 -10.51
CA LEU A 222 7.52 31.89 -9.60
C LEU A 222 6.73 30.70 -10.12
N LYS A 223 7.09 29.50 -9.68
CA LYS A 223 6.28 28.30 -9.91
C LYS A 223 5.24 28.19 -8.79
N VAL A 224 3.96 28.20 -9.16
CA VAL A 224 2.83 27.99 -8.25
C VAL A 224 2.10 26.72 -8.67
N ASP A 225 1.96 25.77 -7.75
CA ASP A 225 1.21 24.54 -7.97
C ASP A 225 0.48 24.09 -6.69
N VAL A 226 -0.31 23.03 -6.81
CA VAL A 226 -0.94 22.37 -5.67
C VAL A 226 -0.49 20.91 -5.62
N PHE A 227 -0.05 20.48 -4.45
CA PHE A 227 0.25 19.08 -4.16
C PHE A 227 -0.93 18.42 -3.47
N LEU A 228 -1.38 17.30 -4.03
CA LEU A 228 -2.46 16.46 -3.51
C LEU A 228 -1.86 15.16 -3.00
N GLY A 229 -2.06 14.86 -1.72
CA GLY A 229 -1.62 13.61 -1.11
C GLY A 229 -2.77 12.61 -1.02
N TYR A 230 -2.50 11.36 -1.36
CA TYR A 230 -3.35 10.21 -1.09
C TYR A 230 -2.51 9.07 -0.51
N ARG A 231 -2.90 8.57 0.66
CA ARG A 231 -2.28 7.41 1.31
C ARG A 231 -3.33 6.38 1.67
N SER A 232 -3.02 5.11 1.43
CA SER A 232 -3.87 3.99 1.84
C SER A 232 -3.02 2.74 2.10
N ASN A 233 -3.60 1.75 2.78
CA ASN A 233 -3.08 0.38 2.85
C ASN A 233 -3.65 -0.56 1.78
N SER A 234 -4.54 -0.07 0.91
CA SER A 234 -5.13 -0.86 -0.17
C SER A 234 -4.44 -0.60 -1.50
N ASP A 235 -3.94 -1.65 -2.15
CA ASP A 235 -3.34 -1.63 -3.49
C ASP A 235 -4.36 -1.50 -4.63
N THR A 236 -5.64 -1.64 -4.32
CA THR A 236 -6.77 -1.57 -5.26
C THR A 236 -7.67 -0.36 -5.02
N ALA A 237 -7.45 0.39 -3.94
CA ALA A 237 -8.23 1.57 -3.67
C ALA A 237 -7.78 2.76 -4.52
N GLY A 238 -8.76 3.57 -4.92
CA GLY A 238 -8.54 4.84 -5.59
C GLY A 238 -9.34 5.95 -4.93
N PHE A 239 -9.19 7.14 -5.47
CA PHE A 239 -9.98 8.31 -5.09
C PHE A 239 -10.60 8.95 -6.32
N ARG A 240 -11.60 9.78 -6.10
CA ARG A 240 -12.27 10.55 -7.15
C ARG A 240 -12.18 12.03 -6.80
N ILE A 241 -12.18 12.86 -7.84
CA ILE A 241 -12.24 14.32 -7.73
C ILE A 241 -13.46 14.77 -8.53
N ALA A 242 -14.38 15.45 -7.87
CA ALA A 242 -15.54 16.04 -8.51
C ALA A 242 -15.13 17.16 -9.48
N PRO A 243 -15.82 17.35 -10.62
CA PRO A 243 -15.49 18.40 -11.59
C PRO A 243 -15.40 19.81 -10.98
N LYS A 244 -16.28 20.12 -10.01
CA LYS A 244 -16.27 21.40 -9.29
C LYS A 244 -14.97 21.65 -8.53
N SER A 245 -14.32 20.61 -8.01
CA SER A 245 -13.05 20.73 -7.32
C SER A 245 -11.90 21.09 -8.28
N LEU A 246 -12.09 20.96 -9.59
CA LEU A 246 -11.10 21.36 -10.59
C LEU A 246 -11.14 22.88 -10.91
N GLU A 247 -12.15 23.60 -10.40
CA GLU A 247 -12.33 25.04 -10.64
C GLU A 247 -11.06 25.85 -10.32
N MET A 248 -10.44 25.59 -9.17
CA MET A 248 -9.22 26.28 -8.74
C MET A 248 -8.09 26.19 -9.78
N PHE A 249 -7.89 25.00 -10.35
CA PHE A 249 -6.80 24.76 -11.31
C PHE A 249 -7.06 25.49 -12.62
N ALA A 250 -8.32 25.51 -13.08
CA ALA A 250 -8.73 26.26 -14.26
C ALA A 250 -8.60 27.77 -14.04
N GLU A 251 -9.14 28.29 -12.93
CA GLU A 251 -9.16 29.72 -12.61
C GLU A 251 -7.75 30.29 -12.40
N LEU A 252 -6.86 29.54 -11.75
CA LEU A 252 -5.47 29.94 -11.53
C LEU A 252 -4.55 29.52 -12.66
N ASN A 253 -5.03 28.75 -13.65
CA ASN A 253 -4.25 28.12 -14.72
C ASN A 253 -3.03 27.32 -14.20
N ILE A 254 -3.13 26.70 -13.02
CA ILE A 254 -2.03 25.95 -12.37
C ILE A 254 -2.19 24.44 -12.54
N SER A 255 -1.07 23.74 -12.57
CA SER A 255 -1.07 22.29 -12.46
C SER A 255 -1.25 21.85 -11.01
N PHE A 256 -1.63 20.58 -10.84
CA PHE A 256 -1.50 19.88 -9.58
C PHE A 256 -0.65 18.63 -9.76
N GLU A 257 0.02 18.23 -8.68
CA GLU A 257 0.77 16.98 -8.57
C GLU A 257 0.04 16.07 -7.58
N VAL A 258 -0.09 14.78 -7.91
CA VAL A 258 -0.67 13.79 -7.01
C VAL A 258 0.41 12.83 -6.55
N SER A 259 0.56 12.69 -5.23
CA SER A 259 1.35 11.61 -4.65
C SER A 259 0.43 10.53 -4.10
N VAL A 260 0.62 9.30 -4.60
CA VAL A 260 -0.09 8.10 -4.16
C VAL A 260 0.90 7.21 -3.43
N ILE A 261 0.64 6.96 -2.15
CA ILE A 261 1.46 6.06 -1.32
C ILE A 261 0.58 4.92 -0.84
N ILE A 262 0.90 3.70 -1.27
CA ILE A 262 0.29 2.49 -0.76
C ILE A 262 1.24 1.88 0.27
N ALA A 263 0.89 2.02 1.55
CA ALA A 263 1.64 1.43 2.66
C ALA A 263 1.07 0.05 2.98
N GLY A 264 1.67 -1.00 2.40
CA GLY A 264 1.34 -2.37 2.78
C GLY A 264 1.70 -2.64 4.24
N ARG A 265 0.91 -3.43 4.95
CA ARG A 265 1.41 -4.16 6.12
C ARG A 265 2.40 -5.20 5.58
N TYR A 266 3.69 -4.97 5.79
CA TYR A 266 4.73 -5.97 5.55
C TYR A 266 4.69 -7.04 6.63
#